data_AF-A0A0D6DTZ2-F1
#
_entry.id   AF-A0A0D6DTZ2-F1
#
_cell.length_a   1.000
_cell.length_b   1.000
_cell.length_c   1.000
_cell.angle_alpha   90.00
_cell.angle_beta   90.00
_cell.angle_gamma   90.00
#
_symmetry.space_group_name_H-M   'P 1'
#
loop_
_entity.id
_entity.type
_entity.pdbx_description
1 polymer ?
#
loop_
_entity_poly.entity_id
_entity_poly.type
_entity_poly.pdbx_seq_one_letter_code
_entity_poly.pdbx_strand_id
1 'polypeptide(L)'
;MDSWIISLRIFQTFFFTFIPMLLGYLIINTWHKKEIDFAIKVSIIICFLEYLLSLNMSVSNILRSFVDTDYANTNSSLLESNTFPLLALGLFIYFCYYKKNIFFTVLSFVFVLITFKRVVMFTAIILFIISRLKLKDLRVSKICLLLSIFFILIISFSYFGVIEPQHILQSSRYLNIDLRAFSTNRTDRLAWLDASNFVSYGFGSSTDFMYKTFGGLALEMDIVALVVELGWISVVAFITCYLRFAKGNFYVFVAMTLLLLNSIFSSGMSSTFGWLIILVSMSSILVDSCDKKIGE
;
A
#
# COMPACT_ATOMS: atom_id res chain seq x y z
N MET A 1 21.30 29.91 -13.69
CA MET A 1 22.34 28.88 -13.46
C MET A 1 22.01 28.36 -12.08
N ASP A 2 20.98 27.52 -12.03
CA ASP A 2 20.16 27.40 -10.83
C ASP A 2 20.72 26.26 -10.01
N SER A 3 21.07 26.62 -8.78
CA SER A 3 21.65 25.75 -7.78
C SER A 3 20.82 24.47 -7.65
N TRP A 4 21.50 23.34 -7.54
CA TRP A 4 20.91 22.07 -7.17
C TRP A 4 20.24 22.22 -5.78
N ILE A 5 18.96 22.59 -5.75
CA ILE A 5 18.17 22.56 -4.53
C ILE A 5 17.86 21.07 -4.26
N ILE A 6 18.85 20.36 -3.70
CA ILE A 6 18.59 19.09 -3.06
C ILE A 6 17.76 19.42 -1.82
N SER A 7 16.44 19.35 -1.96
CA SER A 7 15.57 19.61 -0.82
C SER A 7 15.69 18.45 0.18
N LEU A 8 15.73 18.76 1.47
CA LEU A 8 15.74 17.79 2.57
C LEU A 8 14.66 16.70 2.37
N ARG A 9 13.55 17.06 1.72
CA ARG A 9 12.43 16.18 1.43
C ARG A 9 12.79 15.03 0.50
N ILE A 10 13.63 15.23 -0.52
CA ILE A 10 14.06 14.14 -1.41
C ILE A 10 14.83 13.09 -0.61
N PHE A 11 15.74 13.53 0.24
CA PHE A 11 16.49 12.64 1.12
C PHE A 11 15.55 11.88 2.07
N GLN A 12 14.58 12.57 2.68
CA GLN A 12 13.57 11.92 3.53
C GLN A 12 12.76 10.87 2.77
N THR A 13 12.25 11.20 1.57
CA THR A 13 11.47 10.28 0.75
C THR A 13 12.29 9.05 0.35
N PHE A 14 13.54 9.26 -0.08
CA PHE A 14 14.46 8.16 -0.37
C PHE A 14 14.67 7.27 0.87
N PHE A 15 14.94 7.86 2.03
CA PHE A 15 15.11 7.11 3.27
C PHE A 15 13.85 6.32 3.64
N PHE A 16 12.68 6.92 3.56
CA PHE A 16 11.41 6.27 3.88
C PHE A 16 11.07 5.11 2.94
N THR A 17 11.48 5.16 1.69
CA THR A 17 11.28 4.06 0.74
C THR A 17 12.39 2.99 0.82
N PHE A 18 13.65 3.39 1.03
CA PHE A 18 14.80 2.48 1.01
C PHE A 18 15.04 1.75 2.34
N ILE A 19 14.88 2.43 3.48
CA ILE A 19 15.12 1.83 4.81
C ILE A 19 14.29 0.57 5.05
N PRO A 20 12.98 0.51 4.73
CA PRO A 20 12.18 -0.69 4.91
C PRO A 20 12.74 -1.89 4.14
N MET A 21 13.28 -1.67 2.94
CA MET A 21 13.88 -2.72 2.12
C MET A 21 15.18 -3.22 2.74
N LEU A 22 16.05 -2.30 3.17
CA LEU A 22 17.33 -2.63 3.79
C LEU A 22 17.11 -3.38 5.12
N LEU A 23 16.24 -2.86 5.98
CA LEU A 23 15.92 -3.50 7.26
C LEU A 23 15.25 -4.85 7.06
N GLY A 24 14.30 -4.96 6.12
CA GLY A 24 13.67 -6.23 5.78
C GLY A 24 14.70 -7.27 5.30
N TYR A 25 15.64 -6.87 4.45
CA TYR A 25 16.75 -7.71 4.01
C TYR A 25 17.61 -8.16 5.20
N LEU A 26 18.02 -7.24 6.08
CA LEU A 26 18.84 -7.57 7.25
C LEU A 26 18.11 -8.55 8.18
N ILE A 27 16.85 -8.29 8.53
CA ILE A 27 16.06 -9.16 9.42
C ILE A 27 15.98 -10.58 8.86
N ILE A 28 15.63 -10.73 7.58
CA ILE A 28 15.44 -12.04 6.96
C ILE A 28 16.75 -12.85 6.88
N ASN A 29 17.90 -12.18 6.73
CA ASN A 29 19.19 -12.86 6.63
C ASN A 29 19.89 -13.08 7.98
N THR A 30 19.49 -12.37 9.04
CA THR A 30 20.17 -12.44 10.35
C THR A 30 19.34 -13.12 11.43
N TRP A 31 18.01 -12.99 11.39
CA TRP A 31 17.14 -13.51 12.43
C TRP A 31 16.63 -14.90 12.10
N HIS A 32 16.52 -15.73 13.12
CA HIS A 32 15.86 -17.02 13.03
C HIS A 32 14.34 -16.84 12.94
N LYS A 33 13.68 -17.80 12.29
CA LYS A 33 12.22 -17.81 12.14
C LYS A 33 11.44 -17.69 13.46
N LYS A 34 11.98 -18.24 14.56
CA LYS A 34 11.37 -18.11 15.89
C LYS A 34 11.38 -16.66 16.39
N GLU A 35 12.44 -15.92 16.10
CA GLU A 35 12.60 -14.51 16.49
C GLU A 35 11.68 -13.64 15.65
N ILE A 36 11.57 -13.89 14.34
CA ILE A 36 10.61 -13.22 13.46
C ILE A 36 9.17 -13.47 13.93
N ASP A 37 8.82 -14.72 14.25
CA ASP A 37 7.48 -15.08 14.73
C ASP A 37 7.15 -14.39 16.06
N PHE A 38 8.12 -14.29 16.97
CA PHE A 38 7.97 -13.56 18.22
C PHE A 38 7.78 -12.06 17.97
N ALA A 39 8.63 -11.46 17.14
CA ALA A 39 8.58 -10.03 16.84
C ALA A 39 7.26 -9.64 16.17
N ILE A 40 6.74 -10.45 15.24
CA ILE A 40 5.45 -10.20 14.58
C ILE A 40 4.28 -10.29 15.58
N LYS A 41 4.31 -11.24 16.53
CA LYS A 41 3.30 -11.33 17.61
C LYS A 41 3.34 -10.15 18.58
N VAL A 42 4.52 -9.65 18.91
CA VAL A 42 4.65 -8.45 19.73
C VAL A 42 4.16 -7.22 18.94
N SER A 43 4.54 -7.12 17.67
CA SER A 43 4.18 -6.00 16.80
C SER A 43 2.66 -5.83 16.66
N ILE A 44 1.89 -6.92 16.51
CA ILE A 44 0.42 -6.81 16.43
C ILE A 44 -0.20 -6.29 17.72
N ILE A 45 0.30 -6.70 18.89
CA ILE A 45 -0.22 -6.22 20.17
C ILE A 45 0.07 -4.73 20.33
N ILE A 46 1.32 -4.31 20.07
CA ILE A 46 1.73 -2.91 20.18
C ILE A 46 0.94 -2.04 19.20
N CYS A 47 0.92 -2.40 17.91
CA CYS A 47 0.22 -1.61 16.89
C CYS A 47 -1.27 -1.51 17.17
N PHE A 48 -1.90 -2.57 17.66
CA PHE A 48 -3.32 -2.56 18.01
C PHE A 48 -3.61 -1.66 19.21
N LEU A 49 -2.77 -1.71 20.25
CA LEU A 49 -2.91 -0.82 21.42
C LEU A 49 -2.65 0.65 21.04
N GLU A 50 -1.60 0.93 20.28
CA GLU A 50 -1.30 2.27 19.78
C GLU A 50 -2.43 2.83 18.92
N TYR A 51 -3.04 1.99 18.08
CA TYR A 51 -4.22 2.38 17.31
C TYR A 51 -5.39 2.77 18.22
N LEU A 52 -5.73 1.95 19.22
CA LEU A 52 -6.81 2.27 20.16
C LEU A 52 -6.55 3.56 20.95
N LEU A 53 -5.29 3.78 21.36
CA LEU A 53 -4.88 5.02 22.01
C LEU A 53 -4.99 6.22 21.06
N SER A 54 -4.63 6.05 19.78
CA SER A 54 -4.67 7.11 18.78
C SER A 54 -6.09 7.59 18.44
N LEU A 55 -7.10 6.73 18.60
CA LEU A 55 -8.50 7.10 18.41
C LEU A 55 -8.97 8.11 19.48
N ASN A 56 -8.35 8.12 20.67
CA ASN A 56 -8.75 8.97 21.79
C ASN A 56 -10.26 8.89 22.10
N MET A 57 -10.85 7.70 21.94
CA MET A 57 -12.27 7.42 22.12
C MET A 57 -12.48 6.34 23.18
N SER A 58 -13.59 6.42 23.90
CA SER A 58 -14.01 5.33 24.78
C SER A 58 -14.37 4.08 23.96
N VAL A 59 -14.21 2.89 24.56
CA VAL A 59 -14.54 1.61 23.92
C VAL A 59 -16.00 1.57 23.44
N SER A 60 -16.92 2.16 24.19
CA SER A 60 -18.34 2.26 23.80
C SER A 60 -18.56 3.10 22.54
N ASN A 61 -17.80 4.18 22.37
CA ASN A 61 -17.89 5.04 21.19
C ASN A 61 -17.25 4.39 19.95
N ILE A 62 -16.19 3.59 20.13
CA ILE A 62 -15.60 2.81 19.05
C ILE A 62 -16.61 1.80 18.50
N LEU A 63 -17.31 1.08 19.38
CA LEU A 63 -18.33 0.11 18.97
C LEU A 63 -19.50 0.76 18.24
N ARG A 64 -19.98 1.91 18.71
CA ARG A 64 -21.04 2.67 18.03
C ARG A 64 -20.58 3.15 16.66
N SER A 65 -19.39 3.74 16.59
CA SER A 65 -18.82 4.20 15.32
C SER A 65 -18.67 3.06 14.31
N PHE A 66 -18.34 1.84 14.76
CA PHE A 66 -18.25 0.69 13.88
C PHE A 66 -19.61 0.28 13.29
N VAL A 67 -20.69 0.35 14.08
CA VAL A 67 -22.05 0.03 13.62
C VAL A 67 -22.62 1.13 12.72
N ASP A 68 -22.34 2.39 13.06
CA ASP A 68 -22.87 3.57 12.37
C ASP A 68 -22.10 3.91 11.09
N THR A 69 -21.00 3.21 10.81
CA THR A 69 -20.17 3.51 9.64
C THR A 69 -20.86 3.06 8.34
N ASP A 70 -21.16 4.02 7.47
CA ASP A 70 -21.56 3.77 6.10
C ASP A 70 -20.34 3.47 5.22
N TYR A 71 -20.29 2.26 4.65
CA TYR A 71 -19.22 1.82 3.73
C TYR A 71 -19.33 2.44 2.32
N ALA A 72 -20.48 3.03 1.98
CA ALA A 72 -20.69 3.73 0.72
C ALA A 72 -20.19 5.18 0.77
N ASN A 73 -20.22 5.82 1.94
CA ASN A 73 -19.85 7.22 2.11
C ASN A 73 -18.41 7.35 2.65
N THR A 74 -17.52 7.92 1.84
CA THR A 74 -16.07 7.86 2.08
C THR A 74 -15.59 8.73 3.25
N ASN A 75 -16.36 9.74 3.66
CA ASN A 75 -15.90 10.78 4.59
C ASN A 75 -16.46 10.64 6.02
N SER A 76 -17.14 9.54 6.34
CA SER A 76 -17.98 9.45 7.55
C SER A 76 -17.40 8.62 8.70
N SER A 77 -16.26 7.94 8.54
CA SER A 77 -15.77 7.07 9.62
C SER A 77 -14.72 7.75 10.49
N LEU A 78 -15.07 7.98 11.76
CA LEU A 78 -14.14 8.37 12.83
C LEU A 78 -13.02 7.34 13.08
N LEU A 79 -13.14 6.14 12.49
CA LEU A 79 -12.18 5.05 12.63
C LEU A 79 -11.13 5.02 11.49
N GLU A 80 -11.28 5.85 10.45
CA GLU A 80 -10.33 5.87 9.34
C GLU A 80 -8.94 6.31 9.83
N SER A 81 -7.94 5.48 9.55
CA SER A 81 -6.54 5.80 9.85
C SER A 81 -5.70 5.82 8.58
N ASN A 82 -4.81 6.81 8.48
CA ASN A 82 -3.83 6.87 7.40
C ASN A 82 -2.56 6.03 7.69
N THR A 83 -2.27 5.77 8.97
CA THR A 83 -0.99 5.19 9.41
C THR A 83 -1.07 3.67 9.60
N PHE A 84 -2.10 3.20 10.29
CA PHE A 84 -2.20 1.80 10.74
C PHE A 84 -2.68 0.75 9.69
N PRO A 85 -3.40 1.08 8.60
CA PRO A 85 -3.93 0.05 7.69
C PRO A 85 -2.87 -0.86 7.06
N LEU A 86 -1.73 -0.28 6.63
CA LEU A 86 -0.65 -1.05 5.99
C LEU A 86 0.11 -1.92 7.00
N LEU A 87 0.28 -1.44 8.24
CA LEU A 87 0.82 -2.24 9.34
C LEU A 87 -0.09 -3.45 9.62
N ALA A 88 -1.39 -3.19 9.79
CA ALA A 88 -2.38 -4.23 10.01
C ALA A 88 -2.39 -5.26 8.88
N LEU A 89 -2.31 -4.80 7.62
CA LEU A 89 -2.25 -5.68 6.45
C LEU A 89 -0.96 -6.52 6.42
N GLY A 90 0.20 -5.92 6.70
CA GLY A 90 1.47 -6.64 6.76
C GLY A 90 1.47 -7.76 7.81
N LEU A 91 0.91 -7.49 8.99
CA LEU A 91 0.72 -8.48 10.05
C LEU A 91 -0.27 -9.57 9.62
N PHE A 92 -1.39 -9.17 9.00
CA PHE A 92 -2.40 -10.09 8.50
C PHE A 92 -1.86 -11.04 7.43
N ILE A 93 -1.05 -10.54 6.48
CA ILE A 93 -0.37 -11.36 5.45
C ILE A 93 0.40 -12.52 6.09
N TYR A 94 1.14 -12.26 7.18
CA TYR A 94 1.90 -13.27 7.88
C TYR A 94 1.00 -14.30 8.59
N PHE A 95 0.10 -13.83 9.46
CA PHE A 95 -0.73 -14.74 10.27
C PHE A 95 -1.69 -15.56 9.41
N CYS A 96 -2.29 -14.94 8.40
CA CYS A 96 -3.24 -15.57 7.50
C CYS A 96 -2.58 -16.69 6.66
N TYR A 97 -1.32 -16.52 6.26
CA TYR A 97 -0.59 -17.54 5.52
C TYR A 97 -0.22 -18.75 6.38
N TYR A 98 0.35 -18.50 7.57
CA TYR A 98 0.89 -19.56 8.43
C TYR A 98 -0.17 -20.31 9.24
N LYS A 99 -1.28 -19.64 9.60
CA LYS A 99 -2.43 -20.24 10.32
C LYS A 99 -2.07 -20.99 11.61
N LYS A 100 -0.90 -20.72 12.19
CA LYS A 100 -0.43 -21.40 13.40
C LYS A 100 -1.26 -21.04 14.63
N ASN A 101 -1.75 -19.80 14.70
CA ASN A 101 -2.52 -19.32 15.84
C ASN A 101 -3.76 -18.56 15.35
N ILE A 102 -4.93 -19.12 15.67
CA ILE A 102 -6.24 -18.58 15.29
C ILE A 102 -6.46 -17.19 15.90
N PHE A 103 -6.01 -16.97 17.14
CA PHE A 103 -6.19 -15.70 17.85
C PHE A 103 -5.53 -14.54 17.10
N PHE A 104 -4.24 -14.67 16.76
CA PHE A 104 -3.52 -13.62 16.03
C PHE A 104 -4.02 -13.44 14.59
N THR A 105 -4.55 -14.50 13.96
CA THR A 105 -5.15 -14.40 12.62
C THR A 105 -6.45 -13.60 12.67
N VAL A 106 -7.32 -13.87 13.65
CA VAL A 106 -8.58 -13.14 13.83
C VAL A 106 -8.29 -11.70 14.26
N LEU A 107 -7.36 -11.50 15.21
CA LEU A 107 -6.98 -10.17 15.68
C LEU A 107 -6.44 -9.30 14.55
N SER A 108 -5.55 -9.83 13.69
CA SER A 108 -5.00 -9.07 12.56
C SER A 108 -6.07 -8.78 11.51
N PHE A 109 -6.99 -9.71 11.26
CA PHE A 109 -8.11 -9.47 10.34
C PHE A 109 -9.03 -8.36 10.84
N VAL A 110 -9.45 -8.44 12.11
CA VAL A 110 -10.27 -7.42 12.77
C VAL A 110 -9.55 -6.08 12.78
N PHE A 111 -8.24 -6.07 13.05
CA PHE A 111 -7.46 -4.84 13.03
C PHE A 111 -7.49 -4.17 11.64
N VAL A 112 -7.34 -4.93 10.55
CA VAL A 112 -7.48 -4.39 9.19
C VAL A 112 -8.86 -3.76 8.98
N LEU A 113 -9.93 -4.44 9.39
CA LEU A 113 -11.30 -3.94 9.22
C LEU A 113 -11.56 -2.64 9.99
N ILE A 114 -11.08 -2.56 11.23
CA ILE A 114 -11.33 -1.38 12.09
C ILE A 114 -10.60 -0.14 11.56
N THR A 115 -9.45 -0.28 10.86
CA THR A 115 -8.75 0.88 10.27
C THR A 115 -9.45 1.53 9.07
N PHE A 116 -10.58 0.95 8.62
CA PHE A 116 -11.52 1.47 7.62
C PHE A 116 -10.95 1.93 6.26
N LYS A 117 -9.79 1.40 5.83
CA LYS A 117 -9.24 1.70 4.50
C LYS A 117 -9.73 0.68 3.46
N ARG A 118 -10.75 1.06 2.67
CA ARG A 118 -11.50 0.19 1.75
C ARG A 118 -10.64 -0.80 0.95
N VAL A 119 -9.66 -0.29 0.21
CA VAL A 119 -8.81 -1.13 -0.66
C VAL A 119 -7.97 -2.13 0.16
N VAL A 120 -7.52 -1.73 1.35
CA VAL A 120 -6.77 -2.59 2.28
C VAL A 120 -7.66 -3.68 2.85
N MET A 121 -8.92 -3.36 3.20
CA MET A 121 -9.92 -4.35 3.64
C MET A 121 -10.24 -5.37 2.53
N PHE A 122 -10.49 -4.90 1.30
CA PHE A 122 -10.69 -5.80 0.15
C PHE A 122 -9.49 -6.70 -0.08
N THR A 123 -8.28 -6.17 0.08
CA THR A 123 -7.04 -6.95 -0.01
C THR A 123 -7.02 -8.06 1.05
N ALA A 124 -7.35 -7.75 2.31
CA ALA A 124 -7.40 -8.75 3.36
C ALA A 124 -8.46 -9.84 3.11
N ILE A 125 -9.64 -9.48 2.60
CA ILE A 125 -10.70 -10.45 2.26
C ILE A 125 -10.21 -11.42 1.16
N ILE A 126 -9.64 -10.89 0.07
CA ILE A 126 -9.11 -11.71 -1.04
C ILE A 126 -8.00 -12.65 -0.53
N LEU A 127 -7.07 -12.13 0.28
CA LEU A 127 -6.00 -12.95 0.85
C LEU A 127 -6.53 -14.00 1.81
N PHE A 128 -7.58 -13.70 2.60
CA PHE A 128 -8.22 -14.69 3.45
C PHE A 128 -8.74 -15.87 2.63
N ILE A 129 -9.42 -15.60 1.52
CA ILE A 129 -9.93 -16.63 0.59
C ILE A 129 -8.76 -17.44 0.02
N ILE A 130 -7.75 -16.77 -0.55
CA ILE A 130 -6.60 -17.45 -1.18
C ILE A 130 -5.84 -18.31 -0.18
N SER A 131 -5.70 -17.87 1.08
CA SER A 131 -5.02 -18.65 2.12
C SER A 131 -5.63 -20.04 2.29
N ARG A 132 -6.93 -20.20 2.00
CA ARG A 132 -7.69 -21.46 2.14
C ARG A 132 -7.55 -22.37 0.91
N LEU A 133 -7.04 -21.85 -0.20
CA LEU A 133 -6.87 -22.59 -1.44
C LEU A 133 -5.49 -23.26 -1.48
N LYS A 134 -5.41 -24.46 -2.08
CA LYS A 134 -4.14 -25.20 -2.28
C LYS A 134 -3.14 -24.44 -3.16
N LEU A 135 -3.64 -23.55 -4.00
CA LEU A 135 -2.84 -22.75 -4.93
C LEU A 135 -1.95 -21.70 -4.24
N LYS A 136 -2.15 -21.41 -2.95
CA LYS A 136 -1.41 -20.38 -2.21
C LYS A 136 0.12 -20.59 -2.21
N ASP A 137 0.55 -21.86 -2.18
CA ASP A 137 1.96 -22.25 -2.08
C ASP A 137 2.60 -22.48 -3.47
N LEU A 138 1.83 -22.34 -4.56
CA LEU A 138 2.32 -22.52 -5.92
C LEU A 138 3.23 -21.37 -6.35
N ARG A 139 4.17 -21.66 -7.24
CA ARG A 139 4.98 -20.63 -7.90
C ARG A 139 4.19 -20.01 -9.05
N VAL A 140 4.36 -18.71 -9.26
CA VAL A 140 3.70 -18.01 -10.37
C VAL A 140 4.43 -18.29 -11.68
N SER A 141 3.67 -18.62 -12.73
CA SER A 141 4.21 -18.83 -14.07
C SER A 141 4.71 -17.53 -14.70
N LYS A 142 5.66 -17.61 -15.63
CA LYS A 142 6.16 -16.43 -16.36
C LYS A 142 5.04 -15.69 -17.11
N ILE A 143 4.08 -16.45 -17.66
CA ILE A 143 2.94 -15.89 -18.38
C ILE A 143 2.04 -15.10 -17.44
N CYS A 144 1.69 -15.66 -16.26
CA CYS A 144 0.90 -14.95 -15.27
C CYS A 144 1.59 -13.67 -14.79
N LEU A 145 2.91 -13.72 -14.54
CA LEU A 145 3.70 -12.54 -14.22
C LEU A 145 3.61 -11.45 -15.30
N LEU A 146 3.81 -11.81 -16.57
CA LEU A 146 3.75 -10.86 -17.69
C LEU A 146 2.36 -10.26 -17.86
N LEU A 147 1.30 -11.09 -17.76
CA LEU A 147 -0.08 -10.63 -17.83
C LEU A 147 -0.42 -9.67 -16.69
N SER A 148 0.02 -9.95 -15.46
CA SER A 148 -0.19 -9.04 -14.34
C SER A 148 0.58 -7.72 -14.49
N ILE A 149 1.83 -7.75 -14.99
CA ILE A 149 2.59 -6.51 -15.28
C ILE A 149 1.82 -5.66 -16.30
N PHE A 150 1.39 -6.27 -17.41
CA PHE A 150 0.66 -5.57 -18.46
C PHE A 150 -0.68 -5.03 -17.96
N PHE A 151 -1.41 -5.82 -17.17
CA PHE A 151 -2.68 -5.43 -16.56
C PHE A 151 -2.54 -4.21 -15.65
N ILE A 152 -1.57 -4.21 -14.72
CA ILE A 152 -1.35 -3.07 -13.80
C ILE A 152 -0.91 -1.84 -14.59
N LEU A 153 -0.07 -2.00 -15.62
CA LEU A 153 0.34 -0.90 -16.49
C LEU A 153 -0.86 -0.30 -17.23
N ILE A 154 -1.70 -1.12 -17.87
CA ILE A 154 -2.91 -0.63 -18.54
C ILE A 154 -3.79 0.17 -17.57
N ILE A 155 -4.04 -0.37 -16.37
CA ILE A 155 -4.86 0.34 -15.38
C ILE A 155 -4.20 1.64 -14.98
N SER A 156 -2.88 1.66 -14.77
CA SER A 156 -2.13 2.87 -14.40
C SER A 156 -2.23 3.95 -15.49
N PHE A 157 -2.00 3.58 -16.76
CA PHE A 157 -2.14 4.48 -17.91
C PHE A 157 -3.57 4.99 -18.08
N SER A 158 -4.54 4.08 -18.04
CA SER A 158 -5.96 4.40 -18.20
C SER A 158 -6.44 5.32 -17.09
N TYR A 159 -6.07 5.02 -15.84
CA TYR A 159 -6.42 5.84 -14.70
C TYR A 159 -5.81 7.24 -14.79
N PHE A 160 -4.50 7.35 -15.08
CA PHE A 160 -3.82 8.63 -15.26
C PHE A 160 -4.49 9.49 -16.33
N GLY A 161 -4.79 8.92 -17.50
CA GLY A 161 -5.47 9.64 -18.59
C GLY A 161 -6.90 10.06 -18.23
N VAL A 162 -7.61 9.27 -17.42
CA VAL A 162 -8.97 9.60 -16.95
C VAL A 162 -8.97 10.75 -15.95
N ILE A 163 -7.97 10.81 -15.06
CA ILE A 163 -7.86 11.84 -14.01
C ILE A 163 -7.17 13.12 -14.45
N GLU A 164 -6.62 13.16 -15.66
CA GLU A 164 -5.91 14.33 -16.16
C GLU A 164 -6.87 15.55 -16.23
N PRO A 165 -6.44 16.75 -15.81
CA PRO A 165 -7.34 17.91 -15.66
C PRO A 165 -8.16 18.23 -16.90
N GLN A 166 -7.59 18.01 -18.09
CA GLN A 166 -8.22 18.24 -19.38
C GLN A 166 -9.37 17.25 -19.69
N HIS A 167 -9.34 16.05 -19.10
CA HIS A 167 -10.25 14.95 -19.39
C HIS A 167 -11.27 14.67 -18.28
N ILE A 168 -11.04 15.11 -17.04
CA ILE A 168 -11.91 14.82 -15.87
C ILE A 168 -13.41 15.02 -16.17
N LEU A 169 -13.80 16.15 -16.75
CA LEU A 169 -15.22 16.48 -16.96
C LEU A 169 -15.86 15.57 -18.03
N GLN A 170 -15.11 15.22 -19.07
CA GLN A 170 -15.56 14.32 -20.13
C GLN A 170 -15.64 12.88 -19.61
N SER A 171 -14.61 12.43 -18.88
CA SER A 171 -14.53 11.11 -18.27
C SER A 171 -15.61 10.89 -17.21
N SER A 172 -15.90 11.91 -16.38
CA SER A 172 -16.97 11.87 -15.38
C SER A 172 -18.35 11.66 -16.02
N ARG A 173 -18.60 12.35 -17.16
CA ARG A 173 -19.83 12.16 -17.95
C ARG A 173 -19.92 10.80 -18.62
N TYR A 174 -18.82 10.30 -19.18
CA TYR A 174 -18.79 9.00 -19.86
C TYR A 174 -18.99 7.84 -18.88
N LEU A 175 -18.36 7.91 -17.71
CA LEU A 175 -18.45 6.86 -16.67
C LEU A 175 -19.70 6.98 -15.81
N ASN A 176 -20.45 8.10 -15.93
CA ASN A 176 -21.58 8.43 -15.07
C ASN A 176 -21.23 8.37 -13.58
N ILE A 177 -20.00 8.75 -13.23
CA ILE A 177 -19.44 8.74 -11.87
C ILE A 177 -18.72 10.07 -11.67
N ASP A 178 -18.99 10.74 -10.55
CA ASP A 178 -18.21 11.90 -10.15
C ASP A 178 -16.80 11.47 -9.72
N LEU A 179 -15.84 11.63 -10.65
CA LEU A 179 -14.43 11.30 -10.43
C LEU A 179 -13.77 12.14 -9.32
N ARG A 180 -14.27 13.34 -9.05
CA ARG A 180 -13.74 14.17 -7.94
C ARG A 180 -14.17 13.61 -6.61
N ALA A 181 -15.46 13.29 -6.47
CA ALA A 181 -15.97 12.62 -5.27
C ALA A 181 -15.35 11.23 -5.08
N PHE A 182 -15.17 10.45 -6.15
CA PHE A 182 -14.55 9.12 -6.10
C PHE A 182 -13.09 9.16 -5.62
N SER A 183 -12.32 10.15 -6.08
CA SER A 183 -10.92 10.32 -5.72
C SER A 183 -10.71 11.10 -4.42
N THR A 184 -11.78 11.45 -3.69
CA THR A 184 -11.72 12.30 -2.49
C THR A 184 -10.97 13.62 -2.76
N ASN A 185 -11.28 14.28 -3.88
CA ASN A 185 -10.68 15.53 -4.36
C ASN A 185 -9.17 15.44 -4.71
N ARG A 186 -8.59 14.23 -4.84
CA ARG A 186 -7.17 14.08 -5.28
C ARG A 186 -6.96 14.49 -6.73
N THR A 187 -8.00 14.38 -7.56
CA THR A 187 -8.03 14.90 -8.93
C THR A 187 -7.87 16.43 -8.98
N ASP A 188 -8.48 17.16 -8.05
CA ASP A 188 -8.32 18.63 -7.97
C ASP A 188 -6.88 19.00 -7.57
N ARG A 189 -6.23 18.20 -6.72
CA ARG A 189 -4.82 18.40 -6.35
C ARG A 189 -3.89 18.24 -7.53
N LEU A 190 -4.18 17.30 -8.44
CA LEU A 190 -3.43 17.14 -9.69
C LEU A 190 -3.65 18.35 -10.61
N ALA A 191 -4.88 18.86 -10.70
CA ALA A 191 -5.18 20.07 -11.48
C ALA A 191 -4.48 21.33 -10.93
N TRP A 192 -4.37 21.48 -9.62
CA TRP A 192 -3.61 22.58 -9.01
C TRP A 192 -2.12 22.50 -9.30
N LEU A 193 -1.56 21.28 -9.31
CA LEU A 193 -0.16 21.06 -9.64
C LEU A 193 0.11 21.39 -11.12
N ASP A 194 -0.76 20.92 -12.02
CA ASP A 194 -0.68 21.17 -13.46
C ASP A 194 -0.84 22.66 -13.82
N ALA A 195 -1.73 23.38 -13.12
CA ALA A 195 -1.91 24.81 -13.28
C ALA A 195 -0.80 25.67 -12.64
N SER A 196 0.21 25.06 -12.02
CA SER A 196 1.31 25.75 -11.35
C SER A 196 2.62 25.66 -12.13
N ASN A 197 3.62 26.46 -11.74
CA ASN A 197 4.96 26.41 -12.33
C ASN A 197 5.81 25.24 -11.77
N PHE A 198 5.18 24.10 -11.48
CA PHE A 198 5.87 22.95 -10.92
C PHE A 198 6.87 22.37 -11.93
N VAL A 199 8.11 22.21 -11.50
CA VAL A 199 9.15 21.50 -12.23
C VAL A 199 9.64 20.38 -11.35
N SER A 200 9.63 19.15 -11.86
CA SER A 200 10.13 18.02 -11.09
C SER A 200 11.66 18.04 -10.98
N TYR A 201 12.16 17.75 -9.79
CA TYR A 201 13.59 17.62 -9.48
C TYR A 201 13.90 16.31 -8.73
N GLY A 202 13.02 15.30 -8.85
CA GLY A 202 13.22 13.96 -8.28
C GLY A 202 12.04 13.46 -7.45
N PHE A 203 12.17 12.24 -6.92
CA PHE A 203 11.10 11.57 -6.17
C PHE A 203 10.81 12.30 -4.85
N GLY A 204 9.55 12.68 -4.64
CA GLY A 204 9.08 13.52 -3.53
C GLY A 204 9.01 15.02 -3.85
N SER A 205 9.39 15.45 -5.05
CA SER A 205 9.33 16.87 -5.47
C SER A 205 7.91 17.42 -5.54
N SER A 206 6.93 16.67 -6.03
CA SER A 206 5.54 17.12 -6.07
C SER A 206 4.97 17.27 -4.67
N THR A 207 5.37 16.38 -3.75
CA THR A 207 4.95 16.47 -2.34
C THR A 207 5.56 17.69 -1.64
N ASP A 208 6.85 17.95 -1.86
CA ASP A 208 7.53 19.13 -1.29
C ASP A 208 6.91 20.44 -1.80
N PHE A 209 6.69 20.53 -3.11
CA PHE A 209 6.05 21.69 -3.73
C PHE A 209 4.63 21.90 -3.19
N MET A 210 3.82 20.85 -3.18
CA MET A 210 2.43 20.96 -2.74
C MET A 210 2.31 21.33 -1.26
N TYR A 211 3.21 20.85 -0.40
CA TYR A 211 3.24 21.25 1.01
C TYR A 211 3.55 22.73 1.21
N LYS A 212 4.48 23.26 0.42
CA LYS A 212 4.88 24.67 0.49
C LYS A 212 3.81 25.60 -0.09
N THR A 213 3.21 25.21 -1.21
CA THR A 213 2.31 26.08 -1.98
C THR A 213 0.84 25.96 -1.55
N PHE A 214 0.39 24.76 -1.18
CA PHE A 214 -1.02 24.46 -0.90
C PHE A 214 -1.28 23.99 0.54
N GLY A 215 -0.47 24.45 1.50
CA GLY A 215 -0.77 24.33 2.93
C GLY A 215 -0.75 22.90 3.47
N GLY A 216 0.21 22.07 3.05
CA GLY A 216 0.38 20.71 3.58
C GLY A 216 -0.43 19.61 2.88
N LEU A 217 -0.99 19.89 1.70
CA LEU A 217 -1.68 18.88 0.89
C LEU A 217 -0.70 18.11 -0.01
N ALA A 218 -0.91 16.81 -0.22
CA ALA A 218 -0.13 15.99 -1.17
C ALA A 218 -1.05 15.36 -2.22
N LEU A 219 -0.52 14.86 -3.33
CA LEU A 219 -1.33 14.15 -4.34
C LEU A 219 -2.03 12.91 -3.78
N GLU A 220 -1.38 12.22 -2.83
CA GLU A 220 -1.87 10.98 -2.19
C GLU A 220 -2.22 9.84 -3.17
N MET A 221 -1.53 9.78 -4.31
CA MET A 221 -1.65 8.73 -5.31
C MET A 221 -0.22 8.34 -5.74
N ASP A 222 0.30 7.21 -5.26
CA ASP A 222 1.73 6.95 -5.36
C ASP A 222 2.21 6.76 -6.81
N ILE A 223 1.46 6.03 -7.63
CA ILE A 223 1.81 5.81 -9.05
C ILE A 223 1.64 7.09 -9.86
N VAL A 224 0.62 7.91 -9.57
CA VAL A 224 0.44 9.22 -10.23
C VAL A 224 1.61 10.15 -9.89
N ALA A 225 2.03 10.19 -8.62
CA ALA A 225 3.20 10.95 -8.20
C ALA A 225 4.47 10.45 -8.90
N LEU A 226 4.68 9.13 -9.01
CA LEU A 226 5.80 8.57 -9.77
C LEU A 226 5.80 8.99 -11.26
N VAL A 227 4.64 9.04 -11.91
CA VAL A 227 4.53 9.51 -13.30
C VAL A 227 4.94 10.98 -13.40
N VAL A 228 4.37 11.83 -12.54
CA VAL A 228 4.61 13.29 -12.56
C VAL A 228 6.06 13.63 -12.21
N GLU A 229 6.69 12.88 -11.29
CA GLU A 229 8.03 13.19 -10.81
C GLU A 229 9.15 12.52 -11.60
N LEU A 230 8.95 11.30 -12.10
CA LEU A 230 10.01 10.48 -12.70
C LEU A 230 9.64 9.86 -14.06
N GLY A 231 8.42 10.09 -14.55
CA GLY A 231 7.93 9.56 -15.82
C GLY A 231 7.59 8.07 -15.83
N TRP A 232 7.02 7.62 -16.95
CA TRP A 232 6.50 6.25 -17.13
C TRP A 232 7.56 5.15 -17.04
N ILE A 233 8.81 5.44 -17.40
CA ILE A 233 9.91 4.46 -17.31
C ILE A 233 10.07 3.99 -15.86
N SER A 234 9.98 4.91 -14.91
CA SER A 234 10.10 4.62 -13.48
C SER A 234 8.94 3.78 -12.97
N VAL A 235 7.72 4.01 -13.47
CA VAL A 235 6.53 3.20 -13.14
C VAL A 235 6.67 1.77 -13.67
N VAL A 236 7.17 1.59 -14.90
CA VAL A 236 7.43 0.26 -15.48
C VAL A 236 8.47 -0.49 -14.66
N ALA A 237 9.57 0.17 -14.29
CA ALA A 237 10.60 -0.43 -13.45
C ALA A 237 10.05 -0.81 -12.08
N PHE A 238 9.30 0.09 -11.44
CA PHE A 238 8.67 -0.11 -10.14
C PHE A 238 7.76 -1.34 -10.11
N ILE A 239 6.75 -1.37 -10.99
CA ILE A 239 5.79 -2.50 -11.07
C ILE A 239 6.51 -3.81 -11.36
N THR A 240 7.46 -3.81 -12.30
CA THR A 240 8.20 -5.00 -12.71
C THR A 240 9.05 -5.56 -11.56
N CYS A 241 9.76 -4.71 -10.82
CA CYS A 241 10.60 -5.13 -9.71
C CYS A 241 9.78 -5.76 -8.58
N TYR A 242 8.69 -5.11 -8.15
CA TYR A 242 7.86 -5.61 -7.06
C TYR A 242 7.14 -6.92 -7.40
N LEU A 243 6.61 -7.06 -8.62
CA LEU A 243 6.00 -8.34 -9.05
C LEU A 243 7.05 -9.45 -9.24
N ARG A 244 8.26 -9.12 -9.69
CA ARG A 244 9.37 -10.09 -9.79
C ARG A 244 9.84 -10.58 -8.43
N PHE A 245 9.85 -9.71 -7.41
CA PHE A 245 10.11 -10.08 -6.02
C PHE A 245 9.08 -11.11 -5.53
N ALA A 246 7.79 -10.84 -5.78
CA ALA A 246 6.69 -11.64 -5.23
C ALA A 246 6.44 -12.98 -5.95
N LYS A 247 6.98 -13.21 -7.16
CA LYS A 247 6.68 -14.37 -8.03
C LYS A 247 6.97 -15.75 -7.43
N GLY A 248 7.75 -15.82 -6.35
CA GLY A 248 8.17 -17.09 -5.74
C GLY A 248 7.02 -17.88 -5.11
N ASN A 249 5.93 -17.21 -4.73
CA ASN A 249 4.77 -17.78 -4.07
C ASN A 249 3.49 -17.04 -4.50
N PHE A 250 2.43 -17.78 -4.86
CA PHE A 250 1.19 -17.21 -5.41
C PHE A 250 0.46 -16.31 -4.41
N TYR A 251 0.41 -16.68 -3.14
CA TYR A 251 -0.20 -15.85 -2.09
C TYR A 251 0.49 -14.50 -1.97
N VAL A 252 1.83 -14.51 -1.93
CA VAL A 252 2.65 -13.28 -1.88
C VAL A 252 2.49 -12.46 -3.15
N PHE A 253 2.42 -13.11 -4.31
CA PHE A 253 2.19 -12.45 -5.59
C PHE A 253 0.85 -11.73 -5.68
N VAL A 254 -0.24 -12.35 -5.22
CA VAL A 254 -1.54 -11.69 -5.19
C VAL A 254 -1.54 -10.53 -4.19
N ALA A 255 -0.95 -10.72 -3.01
CA ALA A 255 -0.81 -9.64 -2.03
C ALA A 255 -0.07 -8.43 -2.63
N MET A 256 1.04 -8.65 -3.34
CA MET A 256 1.80 -7.58 -3.98
C MET A 256 1.02 -6.92 -5.13
N THR A 257 0.30 -7.71 -5.94
CA THR A 257 -0.54 -7.20 -7.03
C THR A 257 -1.62 -6.25 -6.49
N LEU A 258 -2.28 -6.62 -5.40
CA LEU A 258 -3.31 -5.81 -4.76
C LEU A 258 -2.74 -4.55 -4.10
N LEU A 259 -1.54 -4.63 -3.51
CA LEU A 259 -0.83 -3.45 -3.00
C LEU A 259 -0.45 -2.46 -4.11
N LEU A 260 0.01 -2.96 -5.27
CA LEU A 260 0.31 -2.11 -6.43
C LEU A 260 -0.97 -1.48 -6.99
N LEU A 261 -2.07 -2.21 -7.06
CA LEU A 261 -3.38 -1.64 -7.44
C LEU A 261 -3.81 -0.56 -6.43
N ASN A 262 -3.61 -0.76 -5.13
CA ASN A 262 -3.87 0.28 -4.14
C ASN A 262 -3.04 1.54 -4.38
N SER A 263 -1.76 1.40 -4.73
CA SER A 263 -0.87 2.52 -5.05
C SER A 263 -1.25 3.31 -6.31
N ILE A 264 -2.14 2.79 -7.17
CA ILE A 264 -2.75 3.56 -8.27
C ILE A 264 -3.74 4.58 -7.71
N PHE A 265 -4.61 4.15 -6.79
CA PHE A 265 -5.77 4.93 -6.34
C PHE A 265 -5.54 5.71 -5.03
N SER A 266 -4.53 5.35 -4.26
CA SER A 266 -4.29 5.86 -2.91
C SER A 266 -2.80 5.89 -2.60
N SER A 267 -2.46 6.65 -1.55
CA SER A 267 -1.15 6.62 -0.93
C SER A 267 -0.97 5.40 -0.03
N GLY A 268 0.25 4.87 -0.07
CA GLY A 268 0.72 3.82 0.82
C GLY A 268 2.23 3.63 0.81
N MET A 269 2.94 4.04 -0.25
CA MET A 269 4.38 3.87 -0.40
C MET A 269 5.23 4.62 0.63
N SER A 270 4.73 5.74 1.16
CA SER A 270 5.43 6.52 2.18
C SER A 270 5.30 5.95 3.60
N SER A 271 4.53 4.88 3.82
CA SER A 271 4.41 4.23 5.13
C SER A 271 5.60 3.31 5.42
N THR A 272 6.71 3.89 5.87
CA THR A 272 7.99 3.21 6.14
C THR A 272 7.80 1.91 6.95
N PHE A 273 7.16 2.01 8.12
CA PHE A 273 6.96 0.86 9.00
C PHE A 273 5.94 -0.14 8.44
N GLY A 274 4.89 0.33 7.76
CA GLY A 274 3.94 -0.53 7.06
C GLY A 274 4.64 -1.42 6.03
N TRP A 275 5.47 -0.80 5.18
CA TRP A 275 6.27 -1.53 4.19
C TRP A 275 7.31 -2.45 4.80
N LEU A 276 7.93 -2.08 5.92
CA LEU A 276 8.87 -2.96 6.62
C LEU A 276 8.18 -4.26 7.03
N ILE A 277 7.03 -4.18 7.70
CA ILE A 277 6.28 -5.36 8.12
C ILE A 277 5.82 -6.16 6.90
N ILE A 278 5.27 -5.51 5.87
CA ILE A 278 4.86 -6.18 4.63
C ILE A 278 6.02 -6.96 4.01
N LEU A 279 7.19 -6.33 3.85
CA LEU A 279 8.36 -6.94 3.23
C LEU A 279 8.91 -8.10 4.06
N VAL A 280 8.98 -7.95 5.40
CA VAL A 280 9.39 -9.04 6.30
C VAL A 280 8.40 -10.21 6.23
N SER A 281 7.09 -9.94 6.29
CA SER A 281 6.05 -10.95 6.21
C SER A 281 6.11 -11.73 4.89
N MET A 282 6.20 -11.02 3.75
CA MET A 282 6.28 -11.63 2.43
C MET A 282 7.58 -12.41 2.23
N SER A 283 8.72 -11.84 2.63
CA SER A 283 10.03 -12.48 2.49
C SER A 283 10.12 -13.75 3.33
N SER A 284 9.58 -13.73 4.56
CA SER A 284 9.51 -14.91 5.43
C SER A 284 8.76 -16.04 4.74
N ILE A 285 7.65 -15.74 4.06
CA ILE A 285 6.86 -16.72 3.30
C ILE A 285 7.63 -17.24 2.08
N LEU A 286 8.35 -16.36 1.38
CA LEU A 286 9.13 -16.72 0.20
C LEU A 286 10.30 -17.65 0.53
N VAL A 287 11.03 -17.38 1.61
CA VAL A 287 12.12 -18.25 2.11
C VAL A 287 11.58 -19.64 2.44
N ASP A 288 10.51 -19.71 3.24
CA ASP A 288 9.83 -20.96 3.58
C ASP A 288 9.35 -21.76 2.35
N SER A 289 8.87 -21.06 1.32
CA SER A 289 8.40 -21.68 0.07
C SER A 289 9.56 -22.22 -0.78
N CYS A 290 10.77 -21.68 -0.59
CA CYS A 290 11.99 -22.18 -1.22
C CYS A 290 12.49 -23.43 -0.49
N ASP A 291 12.53 -23.41 0.84
CA ASP A 291 13.01 -24.52 1.67
C ASP A 291 12.16 -25.79 1.51
N LYS A 292 10.83 -25.63 1.41
CA LYS A 292 9.91 -26.76 1.15
C LYS A 292 10.24 -27.53 -0.13
N LYS A 293 10.91 -26.91 -1.11
CA LYS A 293 11.29 -27.54 -2.38
C LYS A 293 12.63 -28.27 -2.34
N ILE A 294 13.46 -28.01 -1.35
CA ILE A 294 14.75 -28.69 -1.18
C ILE A 294 14.55 -30.02 -0.43
N GLY A 295 13.46 -30.14 0.33
CA GLY A 295 13.08 -31.35 1.06
C GLY A 295 12.10 -32.30 0.34
N GLU A 296 11.72 -32.00 -0.91
CA GLU A 296 10.94 -32.88 -1.82
C GLU A 296 11.87 -33.41 -2.93
#